data_AF-C6PQV1-F1
#
_entry.id   AF-C6PQV1-F1
#
_cell.length_a   1.000
_cell.length_b   1.000
_cell.length_c   1.000
_cell.angle_alpha   90.00
_cell.angle_beta   90.00
_cell.angle_gamma   90.00
#
_symmetry.space_group_name_H-M   'P 1'
#
loop_
_entity.id
_entity.type
_entity.pdbx_description
1 polymer ?
#
loop_
_entity_poly.entity_id
_entity_poly.type
_entity_poly.pdbx_seq_one_letter_code
_entity_poly.pdbx_strand_id
1 'polypeptide(L)'
;MIGLILISVFLGAIGQVLVKYGAVNLQLNFSGSYLIPSILGILKNVPVMCGIISYGVSFLLWIKVLSKVELSYAYPMVSIGYVLIMFFSLFYF
;
A
#
# COMPACT_ATOMS: atom_id res chain seq x y z
N MET A 1 -5.00 -0.74 21.10
CA MET A 1 -3.86 -0.58 20.17
C MET A 1 -3.79 -1.68 19.13
N ILE A 2 -3.91 -2.95 19.52
CA ILE A 2 -3.86 -4.08 18.56
C ILE A 2 -4.85 -3.96 17.40
N GLY A 3 -6.09 -3.50 17.64
CA GLY A 3 -7.05 -3.27 16.57
C GLY A 3 -6.59 -2.24 15.53
N LEU A 4 -5.98 -1.13 15.97
CA LEU A 4 -5.41 -0.12 15.07
C LEU A 4 -4.23 -0.67 14.27
N ILE A 5 -3.40 -1.52 14.90
CA ILE A 5 -2.30 -2.23 14.22
C ILE A 5 -2.88 -3.11 13.10
N LEU A 6 -3.84 -3.97 13.41
CA LEU A 6 -4.41 -4.91 12.44
C LEU A 6 -5.12 -4.18 11.29
N ILE A 7 -5.88 -3.12 11.58
CA ILE A 7 -6.54 -2.30 10.55
C ILE A 7 -5.50 -1.60 9.66
N SER A 8 -4.46 -1.02 10.26
CA SER A 8 -3.36 -0.38 9.50
C SER A 8 -2.66 -1.39 8.59
N VAL A 9 -2.28 -2.56 9.11
CA VAL A 9 -1.61 -3.61 8.33
C VAL A 9 -2.51 -4.13 7.21
N PHE A 10 -3.80 -4.34 7.47
CA PHE A 10 -4.76 -4.78 6.46
C PHE A 10 -4.97 -3.75 5.34
N LEU A 11 -5.15 -2.46 5.70
CA LEU A 11 -5.25 -1.38 4.72
C LEU A 11 -3.96 -1.21 3.90
N GLY A 12 -2.80 -1.44 4.53
CA GLY A 12 -1.50 -1.44 3.86
C GLY A 12 -1.39 -2.56 2.84
N ALA A 13 -1.82 -3.78 3.22
CA ALA A 13 -1.85 -4.93 2.33
C ALA A 13 -2.79 -4.72 1.13
N ILE A 14 -4.03 -4.29 1.37
CA ILE A 14 -4.98 -3.95 0.30
C ILE A 14 -4.41 -2.85 -0.60
N GLY A 15 -3.82 -1.81 -0.01
CA GLY A 15 -3.22 -0.71 -0.74
C GLY A 15 -2.17 -1.20 -1.74
N GLN A 16 -1.27 -2.09 -1.30
CA GLN A 16 -0.25 -2.67 -2.16
C GLN A 16 -0.82 -3.55 -3.29
N VAL A 17 -1.83 -4.36 -3.00
CA VAL A 17 -2.51 -5.19 -4.01
C VAL A 17 -3.17 -4.31 -5.09
N LEU A 18 -3.86 -3.24 -4.69
CA LEU A 18 -4.50 -2.29 -5.62
C LEU A 18 -3.48 -1.54 -6.47
N VAL A 19 -2.37 -1.09 -5.87
CA VAL A 19 -1.26 -0.46 -6.62
C VAL A 19 -0.70 -1.44 -7.65
N LYS A 20 -0.44 -2.69 -7.26
CA LYS A 20 0.03 -3.73 -8.20
C LYS A 20 -0.96 -3.95 -9.33
N TYR A 21 -2.26 -4.06 -9.01
CA TYR A 21 -3.32 -4.26 -10.00
C TYR A 21 -3.37 -3.15 -11.05
N GLY A 22 -3.30 -1.89 -10.63
CA GLY A 22 -3.27 -0.77 -11.55
C GLY A 22 -1.96 -0.64 -12.32
N ALA A 23 -0.82 -0.90 -11.66
CA ALA A 23 0.51 -0.73 -12.24
C ALA A 23 0.80 -1.69 -13.40
N VAL A 24 0.21 -2.89 -13.43
CA VAL A 24 0.37 -3.84 -14.54
C VAL A 24 -0.09 -3.26 -15.89
N ASN A 25 -1.04 -2.33 -15.86
CA ASN A 25 -1.61 -1.71 -17.06
C ASN A 25 -0.92 -0.37 -17.43
N LEU A 26 0.11 0.04 -16.70
CA LEU A 26 0.82 1.31 -16.92
C LEU A 26 2.13 1.08 -17.67
N GLN A 27 2.35 1.87 -18.72
CA GLN A 27 3.66 1.99 -19.36
C GLN A 27 4.42 3.14 -18.70
N LEU A 28 5.31 2.82 -17.77
CA LEU A 28 6.07 3.80 -17.00
C LEU A 28 7.49 3.93 -17.55
N ASN A 29 7.87 5.15 -17.90
CA ASN A 29 9.24 5.51 -18.27
C ASN A 29 9.63 6.80 -17.55
N PHE A 30 10.53 6.67 -16.57
CA PHE A 30 10.99 7.79 -15.73
C PHE A 30 12.20 8.53 -16.32
N SER A 31 12.44 8.46 -17.62
CA SER A 31 13.55 9.15 -18.29
C SER A 31 13.08 10.28 -19.21
N GLY A 32 13.80 11.40 -19.17
CA GLY A 32 13.66 12.51 -20.10
C GLY A 32 12.23 13.05 -20.22
N SER A 33 11.75 13.19 -21.45
CA SER A 33 10.41 13.72 -21.77
C SER A 33 9.25 12.81 -21.35
N TYR A 34 9.51 11.54 -21.06
CA TYR A 34 8.46 10.56 -20.70
C TYR A 34 8.11 10.55 -19.21
N LEU A 35 8.89 11.26 -18.38
CA LEU A 35 8.68 11.31 -16.93
C LEU A 35 7.33 11.95 -16.57
N ILE A 36 7.01 13.11 -17.14
CA ILE A 36 5.74 13.80 -16.87
C ILE A 36 4.53 12.97 -17.34
N PRO A 37 4.49 12.44 -18.58
CA PRO A 37 3.44 11.53 -19.03
C PRO A 37 3.26 10.31 -18.12
N SER A 38 4.35 9.70 -17.65
CA SER A 38 4.29 8.54 -16.76
C SER A 38 3.66 8.88 -15.42
N ILE A 39 4.03 10.00 -14.81
CA ILE A 39 3.42 10.48 -13.56
C ILE A 39 1.92 10.77 -13.77
N LEU A 40 1.55 11.43 -14.87
CA LEU A 40 0.14 11.65 -15.19
C LEU A 40 -0.63 10.34 -15.40
N GLY A 41 0.01 9.33 -16.01
CA GLY A 41 -0.54 7.99 -16.15
C GLY A 41 -0.83 7.34 -14.80
N ILE A 42 0.10 7.43 -13.86
CA ILE A 42 -0.08 6.96 -12.47
C ILE A 42 -1.25 7.69 -11.80
N LEU A 43 -1.28 9.02 -11.88
CA LEU A 43 -2.30 9.86 -11.23
C LEU A 43 -3.72 9.62 -11.78
N LYS A 44 -3.84 9.27 -13.07
CA LYS A 44 -5.12 8.95 -13.71
C LYS A 44 -5.57 7.50 -13.51
N ASN A 45 -4.69 6.63 -13.02
CA ASN A 45 -5.01 5.22 -12.82
C ASN A 45 -5.79 5.04 -11.50
N VAL A 46 -7.11 4.81 -11.62
CA VAL A 46 -8.02 4.70 -10.47
C VAL A 46 -7.58 3.62 -9.47
N PRO A 47 -7.27 2.37 -9.87
CA PRO A 47 -6.78 1.35 -8.93
C PRO A 47 -5.52 1.78 -8.18
N VAL A 48 -4.52 2.36 -8.87
CA VAL A 48 -3.32 2.87 -8.20
C VAL A 48 -3.68 3.95 -7.18
N MET A 49 -4.59 4.86 -7.53
CA MET A 49 -4.94 5.96 -6.64
C MET A 49 -5.74 5.51 -5.42
N CYS A 50 -6.66 4.57 -5.58
CA CYS A 50 -7.33 3.90 -4.46
C CYS A 50 -6.30 3.19 -3.56
N GLY A 51 -5.31 2.53 -4.16
CA GLY A 51 -4.23 1.87 -3.42
C GLY A 51 -3.37 2.86 -2.62
N ILE A 52 -2.99 3.99 -3.22
CA ILE A 52 -2.24 5.07 -2.57
C ILE A 52 -3.04 5.66 -1.40
N ILE A 53 -4.34 5.92 -1.59
CA ILE A 53 -5.20 6.44 -0.51
C ILE A 53 -5.28 5.42 0.64
N SER A 54 -5.51 4.15 0.35
CA SER A 54 -5.55 3.08 1.35
C SER A 54 -4.22 2.99 2.12
N TYR A 55 -3.10 3.03 1.40
CA TYR A 55 -1.76 3.00 2.00
C TYR A 55 -1.48 4.26 2.84
N GLY A 56 -1.93 5.43 2.39
CA GLY A 56 -1.85 6.69 3.12
C GLY A 56 -2.63 6.65 4.43
N VAL A 57 -3.88 6.17 4.41
CA VAL A 57 -4.69 5.99 5.62
C VAL A 57 -4.05 4.97 6.56
N SER A 58 -3.57 3.84 6.03
CA SER A 58 -2.79 2.85 6.78
C SER A 58 -1.61 3.49 7.50
N PHE A 59 -0.86 4.35 6.81
CA PHE A 59 0.31 5.03 7.37
C PHE A 59 -0.07 6.05 8.45
N LEU A 60 -1.15 6.80 8.29
CA LEU A 60 -1.64 7.72 9.34
C LEU A 60 -2.01 6.95 10.63
N LEU A 61 -2.67 5.80 10.51
CA LEU A 61 -2.95 4.92 11.65
C LEU A 61 -1.65 4.36 12.25
N TRP A 62 -0.68 4.00 11.41
CA TRP A 62 0.62 3.50 11.85
C TRP A 62 1.39 4.53 12.68
N ILE A 63 1.41 5.80 12.27
CA ILE A 63 1.99 6.90 13.07
C ILE A 63 1.35 6.95 14.46
N LYS A 64 0.02 6.84 14.54
CA LYS A 64 -0.69 6.84 15.82
C LYS A 64 -0.29 5.65 16.70
N VAL A 65 -0.15 4.46 16.13
CA VAL A 65 0.34 3.26 16.83
C VAL A 65 1.74 3.49 17.39
N LEU A 66 2.68 3.91 16.55
CA LEU A 66 4.08 4.12 16.95
C LEU A 66 4.25 5.22 17.99
N SER A 67 3.31 6.17 18.06
CA SER A 67 3.31 7.19 19.12
C SER A 67 2.96 6.66 20.52
N LYS A 68 2.52 5.40 20.64
CA LYS A 68 2.00 4.82 21.90
C LYS A 68 2.48 3.40 22.20
N VAL A 69 3.13 2.74 21.27
CA VAL A 69 3.54 1.34 21.37
C VAL A 69 4.98 1.21 20.89
N GLU A 70 5.77 0.40 21.59
CA GLU A 70 7.14 0.14 21.19
C GLU A 70 7.20 -0.51 19.80
N LEU A 71 8.15 -0.06 18.99
CA LEU A 71 8.32 -0.56 17.63
C LEU A 71 8.61 -2.07 17.61
N SER A 72 9.40 -2.56 18.57
CA SER A 72 9.72 -3.99 18.75
C SER A 72 8.47 -4.87 18.91
N TYR A 73 7.41 -4.34 19.52
CA TYR A 73 6.14 -5.03 19.69
C TYR A 73 5.21 -4.86 18.47
N ALA A 74 5.14 -3.66 17.90
CA ALA A 74 4.24 -3.37 16.79
C ALA A 74 4.71 -3.96 15.46
N TYR A 75 6.01 -3.89 15.17
CA TYR A 75 6.57 -4.27 13.87
C TYR A 75 6.39 -5.76 13.51
N PRO A 76 6.52 -6.73 14.44
CA PRO A 76 6.21 -8.13 14.15
C PRO A 76 4.79 -8.33 13.60
N MET A 77 3.82 -7.52 14.00
CA MET A 77 2.43 -7.62 13.50
C MET A 77 2.31 -7.22 12.02
N VAL A 78 3.26 -6.44 11.48
CA VAL A 78 3.33 -6.12 10.04
C VAL A 78 3.54 -7.38 9.20
N SER A 79 4.12 -8.44 9.77
CA SER A 79 4.30 -9.72 9.06
C SER A 79 2.99 -10.35 8.58
N ILE A 80 1.87 -10.09 9.28
CA ILE A 80 0.52 -10.49 8.85
C ILE A 80 0.19 -9.87 7.48
N GLY A 81 0.67 -8.64 7.24
CA GLY A 81 0.55 -7.96 5.96
C GLY A 81 1.21 -8.74 4.82
N TYR A 82 2.37 -9.35 5.05
CA TYR A 82 3.01 -10.19 4.03
C TYR A 82 2.16 -11.42 3.68
N VAL A 83 1.54 -12.05 4.69
CA VAL A 83 0.63 -13.19 4.48
C VAL A 83 -0.60 -12.76 3.69
N LEU A 84 -1.20 -11.62 4.04
CA LEU A 84 -2.36 -11.07 3.33
C LEU A 84 -2.03 -10.72 1.88
N ILE A 85 -0.88 -10.07 1.63
CA ILE A 85 -0.43 -9.72 0.27
C ILE A 85 -0.21 -10.98 -0.55
N MET A 86 0.48 -11.99 0.00
CA MET A 86 0.66 -13.29 -0.67
C MET A 86 -0.69 -13.92 -1.01
N PHE A 87 -1.61 -13.98 -0.04
CA PHE A 87 -2.94 -14.57 -0.24
C PHE A 87 -3.68 -13.84 -1.37
N PHE A 88 -3.87 -12.53 -1.26
CA PHE A 88 -4.55 -11.76 -2.31
C PHE A 88 -3.84 -11.85 -3.66
N SER A 89 -2.51 -11.90 -3.66
CA SER A 89 -1.74 -12.04 -4.90
C SER A 89 -2.06 -13.36 -5.61
N LEU A 90 -2.22 -14.47 -4.89
CA LEU A 90 -2.56 -15.76 -5.48
C LEU A 90 -3.98 -15.81 -6.08
N PHE A 91 -4.91 -15.01 -5.55
CA PHE A 91 -6.30 -14.99 -6.02
C PHE A 91 -6.55 -13.97 -7.14
N TYR A 92 -5.79 -12.88 -7.20
CA TYR A 92 -6.03 -11.76 -8.11
C TYR A 92 -5.01 -11.61 -9.24
N PHE A 93 -3.86 -12.32 -9.20
CA PHE A 93 -2.82 -12.27 -10.22
C PHE A 93 -2.41 -13.69 -10.65
#